data_AF-Q2IQV4-F1
#
_entry.id   AF-Q2IQV4-F1
#
_cell.length_a   1.000
_cell.length_b   1.000
_cell.length_c   1.000
_cell.angle_alpha   90.00
_cell.angle_beta   90.00
_cell.angle_gamma   90.00
#
_symmetry.space_group_name_H-M   'P 1'
#
loop_
_entity.id
_entity.type
_entity.pdbx_description
1 polymer ?
#
loop_
_entity_poly.entity_id
_entity_poly.type
_entity_poly.pdbx_seq_one_letter_code
_entity_poly.pdbx_strand_id
1 'polypeptide(L)' 'MERVDAAPYILLRLETEKGQVWVAVPKAEVPKRSKVTAKNGAVLRNVEPKQSGRMLDAVVLGALE' A
#
# COMPACT_ATOMS: atom_id res chain seq x y z
N MET A 1 4.09 4.24 9.22
CA MET A 1 3.71 3.17 8.28
C MET A 1 2.65 2.30 8.94
N GLU A 2 1.41 2.46 8.48
CA GLU A 2 0.30 1.55 8.82
C GLU A 2 0.32 0.39 7.83
N ARG A 3 -0.02 -0.82 8.30
CA ARG A 3 -0.02 -2.05 7.50
C ARG A 3 -1.37 -2.74 7.63
N VAL A 4 -2.00 -3.00 6.50
CA VAL A 4 -3.21 -3.82 6.40
C VAL A 4 -2.89 -5.01 5.52
N ASP A 5 -3.02 -6.21 6.05
CA ASP A 5 -2.88 -7.42 5.25
C ASP A 5 -4.13 -7.54 4.35
N ALA A 6 -3.94 -7.88 3.07
CA ALA A 6 -5.02 -8.00 2.10
C ALA A 6 -4.59 -9.00 1.02
N ALA A 7 -4.49 -10.28 1.42
CA ALA A 7 -3.91 -11.33 0.60
C ALA A 7 -4.51 -11.33 -0.84
N PRO A 8 -3.68 -11.38 -1.88
CA PRO A 8 -2.23 -11.68 -1.88
C PRO A 8 -1.30 -10.48 -1.65
N TYR A 9 -1.83 -9.31 -1.32
CA TYR A 9 -1.07 -8.07 -1.15
C TYR A 9 -1.02 -7.62 0.32
N ILE A 10 -0.17 -6.63 0.56
CA ILE A 10 -0.12 -5.85 1.79
C ILE A 10 -0.34 -4.39 1.40
N LEU A 11 -1.24 -3.73 2.09
CA LEU A 11 -1.47 -2.29 1.96
C LEU A 11 -0.62 -1.56 2.98
N LEU A 12 0.21 -0.64 2.50
CA LEU A 12 1.09 0.20 3.30
C LEU A 12 0.66 1.65 3.19
N ARG A 13 0.44 2.31 4.33
CA ARG A 13 0.26 3.76 4.37
C ARG A 13 1.63 4.42 4.49
N LEU A 14 2.09 5.00 3.39
CA LEU A 14 3.36 5.72 3.30
C LEU A 14 3.12 7.22 3.47
N GLU A 15 4.07 7.88 4.12
CA GLU A 15 4.11 9.33 4.20
C GLU A 15 5.08 9.85 3.16
N THR A 16 4.64 10.80 2.35
CA THR A 16 5.42 11.44 1.28
C THR A 16 5.41 12.95 1.49
N GLU A 17 6.28 13.68 0.79
CA GLU A 17 6.30 15.16 0.83
C GLU A 17 4.97 15.79 0.38
N LYS A 18 4.16 15.06 -0.39
CA LYS A 18 2.85 15.52 -0.88
C LYS A 18 1.68 15.04 -0.03
N GLY A 19 1.95 14.39 1.11
CA GLY A 19 0.96 13.80 1.99
C GLY A 19 1.01 12.28 2.02
N GLN A 20 -0.03 11.66 2.58
CA GLN A 20 -0.08 10.22 2.80
C GLN A 20 -0.71 9.48 1.61
N VAL A 21 -0.12 8.34 1.25
CA VAL A 21 -0.59 7.50 0.14
C VAL A 21 -0.65 6.04 0.58
N TRP A 22 -1.68 5.33 0.10
CA TRP A 22 -1.77 3.89 0.26
C TRP A 22 -1.09 3.19 -0.91
N VAL A 23 -0.26 2.18 -0.61
CA VAL A 23 0.44 1.38 -1.59
C VAL A 23 0.12 -0.08 -1.37
N ALA A 24 -0.40 -0.76 -2.39
CA ALA A 24 -0.52 -2.21 -2.41
C ALA A 24 0.77 -2.81 -2.97
N VAL A 25 1.43 -3.63 -2.18
CA VAL A 25 2.64 -4.35 -2.57
C VAL A 25 2.42 -5.86 -2.42
N PRO A 26 2.99 -6.72 -3.28
CA PRO A 26 2.93 -8.16 -3.09
C PRO A 26 3.36 -8.54 -1.67
N LYS A 27 2.77 -9.61 -1.13
CA LYS A 27 3.12 -10.07 0.22
C LYS A 27 4.59 -10.47 0.30
N ALA A 28 5.42 -9.52 0.71
CA ALA A 28 6.82 -9.67 1.04
C ALA A 28 7.01 -9.30 2.53
N GLU A 29 8.01 -9.88 3.18
CA GLU A 29 8.44 -9.41 4.49
C GLU A 29 9.03 -8.01 4.33
N VAL A 30 8.20 -6.98 4.56
CA VAL A 30 8.65 -5.60 4.72
C VAL A 30 8.83 -5.36 6.22
N PRO A 31 10.08 -5.27 6.73
CA PRO A 31 10.32 -4.92 8.12
C PRO A 31 9.72 -3.53 8.39
N LYS A 32 9.14 -3.35 9.58
CA LYS A 32 8.65 -2.04 10.02
C LYS A 32 9.80 -1.02 9.93
N ARG A 33 9.52 0.17 9.39
CA ARG A 33 10.48 1.29 9.19
C ARG A 33 11.50 1.11 8.05
N SER A 34 11.33 0.12 7.18
CA SER A 34 12.15 0.01 5.96
C SER A 34 11.81 1.13 4.98
N LYS A 35 12.84 1.69 4.32
CA LYS A 35 12.62 2.50 3.13
C LYS A 35 12.19 1.56 2.00
N VAL A 36 11.07 1.87 1.39
CA VAL A 36 10.52 1.10 0.29
C VAL A 36 10.26 2.04 -0.88
N THR A 37 10.68 1.63 -2.08
CA THR A 37 10.38 2.37 -3.30
C THR A 37 9.32 1.61 -4.07
N ALA A 38 8.16 2.22 -4.30
CA ALA A 38 7.15 1.68 -5.19
C ALA A 38 7.44 2.13 -6.63
N LYS A 39 7.91 1.23 -7.50
CA LYS A 39 8.08 1.52 -8.94
C LYS A 39 6.85 1.12 -9.75
N ASN A 40 6.63 1.83 -10.87
CA ASN A 40 5.59 1.56 -11.88
C ASN A 40 4.18 1.38 -11.31
N GLY A 41 3.78 2.36 -10.47
CA GLY A 41 2.52 2.34 -9.76
C GLY A 41 1.30 2.52 -10.65
N ALA A 42 0.44 1.52 -10.79
CA ALA A 42 -0.91 1.72 -11.30
C ALA A 42 -1.79 2.27 -10.16
N VAL A 43 -2.49 3.39 -10.38
CA VAL A 43 -3.43 3.92 -9.39
C VAL A 43 -4.76 3.19 -9.50
N LEU A 44 -5.10 2.42 -8.49
CA LEU A 44 -6.40 1.83 -8.29
C LEU A 44 -7.25 2.79 -7.47
N ARG A 45 -8.50 3.00 -7.86
CA ARG A 45 -9.46 3.82 -7.10
C ARG A 45 -10.51 2.94 -6.46
N ASN A 46 -11.17 3.44 -5.42
CA ASN A 46 -12.33 2.79 -4.82
C ASN A 46 -12.02 1.37 -4.31
N VAL A 47 -10.85 1.21 -3.69
CA VAL A 47 -10.35 -0.10 -3.23
C VAL A 47 -10.88 -0.37 -1.84
N GLU A 48 -11.68 -1.42 -1.67
CA GLU A 48 -12.11 -1.88 -0.36
C GLU A 48 -11.30 -3.14 0.03
N PRO A 49 -10.36 -3.04 0.99
CA PRO A 49 -9.67 -4.21 1.50
C PRO A 49 -10.68 -5.04 2.31
N LYS A 50 -10.86 -6.31 1.94
CA LYS A 50 -11.78 -7.24 2.62
C LYS A 50 -11.62 -7.27 4.14
N GLN A 51 -10.43 -6.96 4.64
CA GLN A 51 -10.05 -7.03 6.06
C GLN A 51 -10.20 -5.69 6.80
N SER A 52 -10.27 -4.57 6.08
CA SER A 52 -10.31 -3.22 6.70
C SER A 52 -11.72 -2.69 6.92
N GLY A 53 -12.73 -3.23 6.23
CA GLY A 53 -14.10 -2.72 6.27
C GLY A 53 -14.25 -1.24 5.87
N ARG A 54 -13.24 -0.68 5.19
CA ARG A 54 -13.16 0.74 4.81
C ARG A 54 -12.70 0.85 3.37
N MET A 55 -13.42 1.67 2.61
CA MET A 55 -13.06 2.03 1.24
C MET A 55 -11.87 3.01 1.24
N LEU A 56 -10.89 2.73 0.39
CA LEU A 56 -9.73 3.59 0.12
C LEU A 56 -9.94 4.28 -1.23
N ASP A 57 -9.91 5.61 -1.23
CA ASP A 57 -10.13 6.42 -2.44
C ASP A 57 -9.12 6.11 -3.55
N ALA A 58 -7.85 5.92 -3.19
CA ALA A 58 -6.78 5.60 -4.10
C ALA A 58 -5.69 4.73 -3.44
N VAL A 59 -5.23 3.72 -4.17
CA VAL A 59 -4.13 2.84 -3.80
C VAL A 59 -3.19 2.71 -5.00
N VAL A 60 -1.89 2.88 -4.75
CA VAL A 60 -0.86 2.66 -5.76
C VAL A 60 -0.45 1.19 -5.73
N LEU A 61 -0.69 0.45 -6.80
CA LEU A 61 -0.17 -0.92 -6.93
C LEU A 61 1.28 -0.85 -7.43
N GLY A 62 2.23 -1.26 -6.60
CA GLY A 62 3.65 -1.25 -6.95
C GLY A 62 4.38 -2.51 -6.50
N ALA A 63 5.61 -2.67 -6.98
CA ALA A 63 6.56 -3.63 -6.44
C ALA A 63 7.53 -2.93 -5.48
N LEU A 64 8.01 -3.68 -4.47
CA LEU A 64 9.05 -3.23 -3.57
C LEU A 64 10.42 -3.49 -4.22
N GLU A 65 11.29 -2.48 -4.19
CA GLU A 65 12.72 -2.57 -4.49
C GLU A 65 13.53 -2.07 -3.29
#